data_AF-A0A167YIV4-F1
#
_entry.id   AF-A0A167YIV4-F1
#
_cell.length_a   1.000
_cell.length_b   1.000
_cell.length_c   1.000
_cell.angle_alpha   90.00
_cell.angle_beta   90.00
_cell.angle_gamma   90.00
#
_symmetry.space_group_name_H-M   'P 1'
#
loop_
_entity.id
_entity.type
_entity.pdbx_description
1 polymer ?
#
loop_
_entity_poly.entity_id
_entity_poly.type
_entity_poly.pdbx_seq_one_letter_code
_entity_poly.pdbx_strand_id
1 'polypeptide(L)'
;MTTVRSFVSLLAVLLSWLVYYRGREVYSFYSNAPERLPHYQRFERHSIELADRVRSCEDALMLESRGVAILACDPGRERWNTVMGVFLPGPVTSASLYVYDYKDPDAASPLRQVEIIDFLGSADFHTLGMAYDEATSTLFASNHAQAGPRIETFRLDLDKLTATHIGTLEHPLIHGPNSIAIINSQEIYVTNDKFFLARYTKVLSKLETVLAFPLGSVVHVKLSDRDGGAFHVEKAHRVARAAFANGIELLNSTTVALASTTKSSIYLYDMNADRTLTFKSSFRLPFMPDNLSVHGNRLLIAGHPHFPSLAKYTVTRHVCNDPAELVKASAELKEYCQNGKATSWVAEWTEKGGLKNIYIGTEYPTSATAAWDSTRGVGIISGLYAKGLLVWRDSPEH
;
A
#
# COMPACT_ATOMS: atom_id res chain seq x y z
N MET A 1 -10.33 -41.48 -27.97
CA MET A 1 -10.52 -40.26 -28.80
C MET A 1 -11.50 -39.26 -28.18
N THR A 2 -12.62 -39.71 -27.61
CA THR A 2 -13.63 -38.86 -26.93
C THR A 2 -13.06 -38.10 -25.72
N THR A 3 -12.26 -38.73 -24.86
CA THR A 3 -11.66 -38.09 -23.68
C THR A 3 -10.69 -36.95 -24.01
N VAL A 4 -9.92 -37.10 -25.10
CA VAL A 4 -8.98 -36.07 -25.58
C VAL A 4 -9.73 -34.87 -26.16
N ARG A 5 -10.81 -35.11 -26.92
CA ARG A 5 -11.66 -34.03 -27.45
C ARG A 5 -12.35 -33.25 -26.32
N SER A 6 -12.87 -33.94 -25.29
CA SER A 6 -13.47 -33.27 -24.12
C SER A 6 -12.46 -32.44 -23.33
N PHE A 7 -11.22 -32.91 -23.19
CA PHE A 7 -10.14 -32.18 -22.53
C PHE A 7 -9.73 -30.91 -23.29
N VAL A 8 -9.59 -31.00 -24.62
CA VAL A 8 -9.25 -29.85 -25.48
C VAL A 8 -10.36 -28.80 -25.45
N SER A 9 -11.63 -29.20 -25.49
CA SER A 9 -12.76 -28.26 -25.39
C SER A 9 -12.81 -27.57 -24.02
N LEU A 10 -12.58 -28.29 -22.92
CA LEU A 10 -12.52 -27.70 -21.59
C LEU A 10 -11.38 -26.68 -21.46
N LEU A 11 -10.20 -27.03 -21.98
CA LEU A 11 -9.04 -26.14 -21.99
C LEU A 11 -9.30 -24.88 -22.82
N ALA A 12 -9.94 -25.01 -23.98
CA ALA A 12 -10.31 -23.88 -24.83
C ALA A 12 -11.30 -22.94 -24.13
N VAL A 13 -12.31 -23.48 -23.42
CA VAL A 13 -13.26 -22.68 -22.64
C VAL A 13 -12.57 -21.95 -21.49
N LEU A 14 -11.71 -22.64 -20.74
CA LEU A 14 -10.96 -22.03 -19.63
C LEU A 14 -10.00 -20.95 -20.12
N LEU A 15 -9.30 -21.18 -21.23
CA LEU A 15 -8.40 -20.19 -21.83
C LEU A 15 -9.17 -19.00 -22.38
N SER A 16 -10.32 -19.22 -23.03
CA SER A 16 -11.17 -18.14 -23.53
C SER A 16 -11.75 -17.30 -22.38
N TRP A 17 -12.16 -17.94 -21.29
CA TRP A 17 -12.58 -17.26 -20.06
C TRP A 17 -11.44 -16.42 -19.48
N LEU A 18 -10.23 -17.01 -19.36
CA LEU A 18 -9.07 -16.30 -18.84
C LEU A 18 -8.70 -15.10 -19.73
N VAL A 19 -8.66 -15.26 -21.06
CA VAL A 19 -8.37 -14.17 -21.99
C VAL A 19 -9.46 -13.09 -21.95
N TYR A 20 -10.73 -13.48 -21.87
CA TYR A 20 -11.83 -12.51 -21.80
C TYR A 20 -11.80 -11.68 -20.51
N TYR A 21 -11.57 -12.33 -19.36
CA TYR A 21 -11.62 -11.67 -18.05
C TYR A 21 -10.28 -11.09 -17.57
N ARG A 22 -9.16 -11.56 -18.11
CA ARG A 22 -7.79 -11.19 -17.69
C ARG A 22 -6.89 -10.72 -18.84
N GLY A 23 -7.38 -10.70 -20.08
CA GLY A 23 -6.57 -10.42 -21.26
C GLY A 23 -5.89 -9.04 -21.22
N ARG A 24 -6.53 -8.04 -20.60
CA ARG A 24 -5.94 -6.71 -20.42
C ARG A 24 -4.78 -6.71 -19.42
N GLU A 25 -4.93 -7.40 -18.30
CA GLU A 25 -3.87 -7.54 -17.30
C GLU A 25 -2.71 -8.41 -17.81
N VAL A 26 -3.02 -9.42 -18.64
CA VAL A 26 -1.99 -10.18 -19.37
C VAL A 26 -1.30 -9.29 -20.40
N TYR A 27 -2.05 -8.47 -21.13
CA TYR A 27 -1.49 -7.52 -22.10
C TYR A 27 -0.61 -6.46 -21.41
N SER A 28 -0.94 -6.03 -20.19
CA SER A 28 -0.10 -5.09 -19.44
C SER A 28 1.27 -5.67 -19.10
N PHE A 29 1.42 -7.00 -19.02
CA PHE A 29 2.75 -7.64 -18.88
C PHE A 29 3.63 -7.41 -20.11
N TYR A 30 3.05 -7.12 -21.26
CA TYR A 30 3.79 -6.71 -22.45
C TYR A 30 3.93 -5.18 -22.53
N SER A 31 2.80 -4.46 -22.46
CA SER A 31 2.76 -3.00 -22.73
C SER A 31 3.42 -2.17 -21.64
N ASN A 32 3.38 -2.62 -20.39
CA ASN A 32 3.91 -1.87 -19.25
C ASN A 32 5.27 -2.41 -18.78
N ALA A 33 5.89 -3.31 -19.54
CA ALA A 33 7.25 -3.76 -19.25
C ALA A 33 8.21 -2.55 -19.16
N PRO A 34 9.27 -2.59 -18.32
CA PRO A 34 10.13 -1.43 -18.07
C PRO A 34 10.64 -0.71 -19.32
N GLU A 35 10.95 -1.44 -20.40
CA GLU A 35 11.46 -0.86 -21.66
C GLU A 35 10.37 -0.34 -22.61
N ARG A 36 9.09 -0.56 -22.30
CA ARG A 36 7.93 -0.11 -23.10
C ARG A 36 7.01 0.84 -22.33
N LEU A 37 7.21 0.96 -21.02
CA LEU A 37 6.41 1.82 -20.17
C LEU A 37 6.54 3.28 -20.65
N PRO A 38 5.44 4.00 -20.89
CA PRO A 38 5.53 5.43 -21.18
C PRO A 38 6.13 6.17 -19.98
N HIS A 39 6.94 7.17 -20.27
CA HIS A 39 7.43 8.10 -19.25
C HIS A 39 6.55 9.34 -19.25
N TYR A 40 6.02 9.68 -18.09
CA TYR A 40 5.17 10.85 -17.90
C TYR A 40 5.33 11.39 -16.49
N GLN A 41 5.43 12.71 -16.38
CA GLN A 41 5.30 13.40 -15.11
C GLN A 41 4.53 14.70 -15.36
N ARG A 42 3.65 15.05 -14.43
CA ARG A 42 2.90 16.31 -14.49
C ARG A 42 3.72 17.50 -13.96
N PHE A 43 4.56 17.24 -12.98
CA PHE A 43 5.36 18.24 -12.29
C PHE A 43 6.65 18.57 -13.05
N GLU A 44 7.09 19.82 -12.94
CA GLU A 44 8.32 20.30 -13.58
C GLU A 44 9.57 19.96 -12.75
N ARG A 45 9.44 20.00 -11.41
CA ARG A 45 10.55 19.82 -10.48
C ARG A 45 10.23 18.72 -9.48
N HIS A 46 11.08 17.70 -9.47
CA HIS A 46 11.05 16.62 -8.49
C HIS A 46 12.45 16.15 -8.14
N SER A 47 12.56 15.44 -7.02
CA SER A 47 13.77 14.74 -6.62
C SER A 47 13.43 13.51 -5.79
N ILE A 48 14.33 12.53 -5.75
CA ILE A 48 14.23 11.42 -4.80
C ILE A 48 14.99 11.83 -3.54
N GLU A 49 14.24 12.19 -2.51
CA GLU A 49 14.78 12.62 -1.22
C GLU A 49 14.95 11.45 -0.27
N LEU A 50 15.86 11.58 0.71
CA LEU A 50 16.03 10.64 1.82
C LEU A 50 16.44 9.20 1.39
N ALA A 51 16.97 9.03 0.17
CA ALA A 51 17.31 7.71 -0.40
C ALA A 51 18.41 6.96 0.37
N ASP A 52 19.24 7.68 1.11
CA ASP A 52 20.29 7.18 1.99
C ASP A 52 19.80 6.94 3.43
N ARG A 53 18.61 7.45 3.78
CA ARG A 53 18.08 7.45 5.15
C ARG A 53 16.94 6.46 5.38
N VAL A 54 16.02 6.34 4.43
CA VAL A 54 14.84 5.46 4.56
C VAL A 54 14.60 4.65 3.29
N ARG A 55 13.91 3.52 3.44
CA ARG A 55 13.44 2.70 2.32
C ARG A 55 12.24 1.87 2.72
N SER A 56 11.51 1.38 1.72
CA SER A 56 10.33 0.54 1.90
C SER A 56 9.25 1.22 2.76
N CYS A 57 9.05 2.52 2.52
CA CYS A 57 7.98 3.30 3.12
C CYS A 57 6.72 3.07 2.28
N GLU A 58 5.96 2.03 2.63
CA GLU A 58 4.81 1.60 1.82
C GLU A 58 3.67 2.62 1.88
N ASP A 59 3.40 3.13 3.09
CA ASP A 59 2.41 4.17 3.32
C ASP A 59 3.02 5.49 3.81
N ALA A 60 2.37 6.59 3.45
CA ALA A 60 2.74 7.95 3.79
C ALA A 60 1.49 8.80 4.00
N LEU A 61 1.26 9.23 5.24
CA LEU A 61 0.11 10.06 5.62
C LEU A 61 0.53 11.51 5.66
N MET A 62 -0.01 12.32 4.76
CA MET A 62 0.37 13.73 4.67
C MET A 62 -0.59 14.58 5.51
N LEU A 63 -0.04 15.30 6.49
CA LEU A 63 -0.76 16.12 7.45
C LEU A 63 -0.66 17.59 7.07
N GLU A 64 -1.59 18.02 6.19
CA GLU A 64 -1.62 19.36 5.59
C GLU A 64 -1.72 20.49 6.64
N SER A 65 -2.41 20.25 7.76
CA SER A 65 -2.54 21.20 8.87
C SER A 65 -1.19 21.60 9.47
N ARG A 66 -0.19 20.72 9.39
CA ARG A 66 1.14 20.87 10.00
C ARG A 66 2.27 21.07 8.98
N GLY A 67 2.02 20.70 7.72
CA GLY A 67 3.03 20.69 6.66
C GLY A 67 4.06 19.55 6.84
N VAL A 68 3.62 18.40 7.37
CA VAL A 68 4.48 17.24 7.64
C VAL A 68 3.84 15.95 7.13
N ALA A 69 4.64 14.95 6.81
CA ALA A 69 4.16 13.60 6.49
C ALA A 69 4.60 12.60 7.58
N ILE A 70 3.69 11.73 7.99
CA ILE A 70 3.96 10.57 8.83
C ILE A 70 4.32 9.41 7.92
N LEU A 71 5.48 8.81 8.13
CA LEU A 71 5.99 7.71 7.34
C LEU A 71 6.20 6.48 8.22
N ALA A 72 5.87 5.31 7.70
CA ALA A 72 6.33 4.05 8.25
C ALA A 72 7.18 3.31 7.24
N CYS A 73 8.45 3.12 7.56
CA CYS A 73 9.42 2.53 6.65
C CYS A 73 9.90 1.19 7.21
N ASP A 74 9.68 0.11 6.45
CA ASP A 74 9.96 -1.27 6.85
C ASP A 74 11.03 -1.91 5.93
N PRO A 75 12.33 -1.70 6.18
CA PRO A 75 13.37 -2.40 5.44
C PRO A 75 13.36 -3.92 5.68
N GLY A 76 12.74 -4.40 6.78
CA GLY A 76 12.56 -5.82 7.06
C GLY A 76 11.68 -6.55 6.06
N ARG A 77 10.82 -5.81 5.35
CA ARG A 77 9.97 -6.32 4.25
C ARG A 77 10.74 -7.14 3.22
N GLU A 78 12.03 -6.84 3.02
CA GLU A 78 12.91 -7.55 2.12
C GLU A 78 13.11 -9.02 2.53
N ARG A 79 12.93 -9.34 3.81
CA ARG A 79 13.04 -10.69 4.39
C ARG A 79 11.70 -11.23 4.90
N TRP A 80 10.78 -10.36 5.31
CA TRP A 80 9.46 -10.73 5.82
C TRP A 80 8.35 -9.89 5.17
N ASN A 81 7.66 -10.46 4.18
CA ASN A 81 6.52 -9.85 3.53
C ASN A 81 5.43 -10.89 3.27
N THR A 82 4.35 -10.79 4.03
CA THR A 82 3.15 -11.64 3.95
C THR A 82 2.34 -11.42 2.66
N VAL A 83 2.33 -10.20 2.11
CA VAL A 83 1.60 -9.82 0.90
C VAL A 83 2.26 -10.40 -0.35
N MET A 84 3.59 -10.26 -0.45
CA MET A 84 4.41 -10.72 -1.58
C MET A 84 4.93 -12.15 -1.41
N GLY A 85 4.78 -12.75 -0.22
CA GLY A 85 5.17 -14.13 0.07
C GLY A 85 6.69 -14.33 0.25
N VAL A 86 7.37 -13.30 0.76
CA VAL A 86 8.80 -13.32 1.09
C VAL A 86 8.96 -13.74 2.55
N PHE A 87 9.64 -14.86 2.79
CA PHE A 87 9.92 -15.37 4.14
C PHE A 87 11.33 -15.96 4.12
N LEU A 88 12.30 -15.15 4.53
CA LEU A 88 13.71 -15.49 4.56
C LEU A 88 14.20 -15.59 6.01
N PRO A 89 15.17 -16.47 6.30
CA PRO A 89 15.75 -16.58 7.63
C PRO A 89 16.60 -15.36 7.98
N GLY A 90 16.89 -15.23 9.28
CA GLY A 90 17.76 -14.20 9.84
C GLY A 90 16.99 -13.15 10.64
N PRO A 91 17.72 -12.21 11.27
CA PRO A 91 17.07 -11.07 11.90
C PRO A 91 16.32 -10.27 10.84
N VAL A 92 15.08 -9.91 11.15
CA VAL A 92 14.24 -9.07 10.32
C VAL A 92 14.18 -7.71 11.00
N THR A 93 14.68 -6.68 10.33
CA THR A 93 14.64 -5.31 10.86
C THR A 93 13.19 -4.86 10.97
N SER A 94 12.78 -4.36 12.13
CA SER A 94 11.42 -3.85 12.33
C SER A 94 11.22 -2.50 11.65
N ALA A 95 9.97 -2.18 11.35
CA ALA A 95 9.55 -0.90 10.83
C ALA A 95 9.87 0.23 11.82
N SER A 96 10.09 1.42 11.30
CA SER A 96 10.28 2.65 12.08
C SER A 96 9.32 3.72 11.60
N LEU A 97 8.87 4.55 12.55
CA LEU A 97 8.01 5.70 12.29
C LEU A 97 8.86 6.97 12.16
N TYR A 98 8.48 7.84 11.24
CA TYR A 98 9.15 9.12 11.00
C TYR A 98 8.13 10.23 10.76
N VAL A 99 8.54 11.45 11.08
CA VAL A 99 7.91 12.69 10.64
C VAL A 99 8.84 13.38 9.66
N TYR A 100 8.37 13.59 8.44
CA TYR A 100 9.04 14.34 7.39
C TYR A 100 8.42 15.73 7.27
N ASP A 101 9.18 16.76 7.64
CA ASP A 101 8.82 18.16 7.43
C ASP A 101 9.05 18.52 5.97
N TYR A 102 7.95 18.68 5.22
CA TYR A 102 8.00 18.99 3.79
C TYR A 102 7.75 20.46 3.49
N LYS A 103 7.33 21.26 4.49
CA LYS A 103 7.15 22.71 4.33
C LYS A 103 8.47 23.47 4.38
N ASP A 104 9.48 22.92 5.04
CA ASP A 104 10.84 23.50 5.10
C ASP A 104 11.87 22.49 4.59
N PRO A 105 12.11 22.43 3.27
CA PRO A 105 13.06 21.48 2.68
C PRO A 105 14.51 21.76 3.09
N ASP A 106 14.82 22.98 3.53
CA ASP A 106 16.15 23.42 3.94
C ASP A 106 16.37 23.25 5.45
N ALA A 107 15.38 22.71 6.18
CA ALA A 107 15.51 22.40 7.59
C ALA A 107 16.72 21.50 7.82
N ALA A 108 17.49 21.75 8.89
CA ALA A 108 18.70 20.97 9.20
C ALA A 108 18.44 19.46 9.38
N SER A 109 17.20 19.08 9.73
CA SER A 109 16.77 17.68 9.82
C SER A 109 15.30 17.55 9.39
N PRO A 110 15.03 17.49 8.06
CA PRO A 110 13.65 17.45 7.57
C PRO A 110 13.00 16.11 7.91
N LEU A 111 13.77 15.03 8.06
CA LEU A 111 13.29 13.73 8.54
C LEU A 111 13.72 13.48 9.99
N ARG A 112 12.73 13.27 10.87
CA ARG A 112 12.92 12.98 12.29
C ARG A 112 12.26 11.66 12.64
N GLN A 113 13.00 10.78 13.31
CA GLN A 113 12.46 9.49 13.76
C GLN A 113 11.55 9.71 14.97
N VAL A 114 10.45 8.98 15.01
CA VAL A 114 9.52 8.94 16.14
C VAL A 114 9.94 7.80 17.07
N GLU A 115 10.09 8.11 18.35
CA GLU A 115 10.36 7.12 19.38
C GLU A 115 9.08 6.32 19.67
N ILE A 116 9.15 5.00 19.56
CA ILE A 116 8.02 4.12 19.90
C ILE A 116 8.15 3.71 21.37
N ILE A 117 7.14 4.05 22.17
CA ILE A 117 7.13 3.87 23.62
C ILE A 117 6.10 2.80 24.00
N ASP A 118 6.42 2.02 25.03
CA ASP A 118 5.55 0.98 25.62
C ASP A 118 5.08 -0.11 24.64
N PHE A 119 5.77 -0.29 23.52
CA PHE A 119 5.44 -1.33 22.55
C PHE A 119 6.31 -2.58 22.74
N LEU A 120 5.75 -3.58 23.42
CA LEU A 120 6.40 -4.89 23.61
C LEU A 120 6.71 -5.61 22.29
N GLY A 121 5.93 -5.33 21.24
CA GLY A 121 6.09 -5.89 19.90
C GLY A 121 7.07 -5.15 18.98
N SER A 122 7.85 -4.19 19.51
CA SER A 122 8.74 -3.33 18.72
C SER A 122 9.73 -4.09 17.83
N ALA A 123 10.21 -5.26 18.28
CA ALA A 123 11.14 -6.12 17.52
C ALA A 123 10.47 -6.94 16.38
N ASP A 124 9.14 -6.95 16.30
CA ASP A 124 8.36 -7.69 15.29
C ASP A 124 7.31 -6.77 14.63
N PHE A 125 7.64 -5.49 14.50
CA PHE A 125 6.78 -4.50 13.86
C PHE A 125 7.00 -4.51 12.35
N HIS A 126 6.00 -4.96 11.59
CA HIS A 126 6.05 -5.05 10.12
C HIS A 126 4.80 -4.47 9.49
N THR A 127 4.79 -3.16 9.26
CA THR A 127 3.58 -2.42 8.89
C THR A 127 3.40 -2.27 7.39
N LEU A 128 2.16 -2.06 6.93
CA LEU A 128 1.77 -1.72 5.56
C LEU A 128 1.04 -0.37 5.60
N GLY A 129 -0.30 -0.40 5.55
CA GLY A 129 -1.14 0.78 5.65
C GLY A 129 -1.30 1.29 7.08
N MET A 130 -1.48 2.60 7.17
CA MET A 130 -1.73 3.36 8.38
C MET A 130 -2.95 4.26 8.21
N ALA A 131 -3.49 4.75 9.32
CA ALA A 131 -4.43 5.86 9.32
C ALA A 131 -4.21 6.71 10.57
N TYR A 132 -4.32 8.03 10.46
CA TYR A 132 -4.09 8.95 11.57
C TYR A 132 -5.33 9.81 11.82
N ASP A 133 -5.89 9.68 13.03
CA ASP A 133 -6.95 10.55 13.51
C ASP A 133 -6.33 11.74 14.25
N GLU A 134 -6.29 12.90 13.59
CA GLU A 134 -5.73 14.12 14.17
C GLU A 134 -6.54 14.59 15.39
N ALA A 135 -7.85 14.36 15.44
CA ALA A 135 -8.70 14.82 16.53
C ALA A 135 -8.38 14.13 17.86
N THR A 136 -7.97 12.86 17.81
CA THR A 136 -7.58 12.08 18.99
C THR A 136 -6.08 11.85 19.09
N SER A 137 -5.31 12.31 18.10
CA SER A 137 -3.88 12.01 17.93
C SER A 137 -3.59 10.50 17.93
N THR A 138 -4.49 9.73 17.32
CA THR A 138 -4.40 8.25 17.27
C THR A 138 -3.87 7.80 15.91
N LEU A 139 -2.73 7.11 15.91
CA LEU A 139 -2.20 6.41 14.74
C LEU A 139 -2.62 4.94 14.81
N PHE A 140 -3.31 4.47 13.79
CA PHE A 140 -3.56 3.07 13.50
C PHE A 140 -2.50 2.60 12.50
N ALA A 141 -1.84 1.49 12.79
CA ALA A 141 -0.86 0.89 11.89
C ALA A 141 -1.17 -0.60 11.74
N SER A 142 -1.41 -1.07 10.51
CA SER A 142 -1.45 -2.51 10.25
C SER A 142 -0.10 -3.12 10.68
N ASN A 143 -0.12 -4.33 11.21
CA ASN A 143 1.11 -5.03 11.60
C ASN A 143 1.01 -6.49 11.19
N HIS A 144 1.92 -6.89 10.32
CA HIS A 144 2.12 -8.25 9.82
C HIS A 144 3.18 -8.97 10.63
N ALA A 145 3.19 -8.76 11.94
CA ALA A 145 4.06 -9.45 12.88
C ALA A 145 4.13 -10.96 12.59
N GLN A 146 5.30 -11.55 12.81
CA GLN A 146 5.47 -13.00 12.80
C GLN A 146 4.49 -13.66 13.76
N ALA A 147 4.21 -13.02 14.91
CA ALA A 147 3.19 -13.44 15.87
C ALA A 147 1.77 -13.55 15.28
N GLY A 148 1.43 -12.78 14.24
CA GLY A 148 0.11 -12.80 13.62
C GLY A 148 -0.34 -11.43 13.11
N PRO A 149 -1.29 -11.39 12.16
CA PRO A 149 -1.88 -10.15 11.66
C PRO A 149 -2.65 -9.41 12.77
N ARG A 150 -2.43 -8.10 12.87
CA ARG A 150 -3.05 -7.23 13.87
C ARG A 150 -3.04 -5.78 13.38
N ILE A 151 -3.69 -4.89 14.12
CA ILE A 151 -3.51 -3.44 13.98
C ILE A 151 -3.00 -2.91 15.31
N GLU A 152 -1.88 -2.20 15.28
CA GLU A 152 -1.35 -1.49 16.44
C GLU A 152 -1.95 -0.10 16.50
N THR A 153 -2.24 0.37 17.72
CA THR A 153 -2.75 1.71 17.97
C THR A 153 -1.74 2.46 18.83
N PHE A 154 -1.42 3.68 18.42
CA PHE A 154 -0.49 4.56 19.13
C PHE A 154 -1.12 5.92 19.36
N ARG A 155 -0.82 6.54 20.50
CA ARG A 155 -0.98 7.97 20.68
C ARG A 155 0.28 8.67 20.17
N LEU A 156 0.14 9.44 19.09
CA LEU A 156 1.25 10.10 18.42
C LEU A 156 1.32 11.57 18.84
N ASP A 157 2.37 11.91 19.58
CA ASP A 157 2.73 13.29 19.91
C ASP A 157 3.76 13.78 18.88
N LEU A 158 3.31 14.62 17.94
CA LEU A 158 4.13 15.13 16.84
C LEU A 158 5.17 16.17 17.32
N ASP A 159 4.94 16.83 18.45
CA ASP A 159 5.85 17.85 18.97
C ASP A 159 7.01 17.19 19.73
N LYS A 160 6.71 16.14 20.50
CA LYS A 160 7.73 15.33 21.21
C LYS A 160 8.34 14.24 20.32
N LEU A 161 7.73 13.94 19.17
CA LEU A 161 8.10 12.83 18.30
C LEU A 161 8.06 11.48 19.02
N THR A 162 6.97 11.22 19.72
CA THR A 162 6.76 9.96 20.44
C THR A 162 5.46 9.30 20.02
N ALA A 163 5.49 7.99 19.76
CA ALA A 163 4.32 7.14 19.53
C ALA A 163 4.18 6.17 20.70
N THR A 164 3.30 6.47 21.66
CA THR A 164 3.04 5.59 22.80
C THR A 164 2.03 4.53 22.39
N HIS A 165 2.38 3.25 22.49
CA HIS A 165 1.45 2.16 22.20
C HIS A 165 0.30 2.16 23.20
N ILE A 166 -0.93 2.18 22.69
CA ILE A 166 -2.15 2.21 23.52
C ILE A 166 -2.99 0.95 23.33
N GLY A 167 -2.67 0.07 22.39
CA GLY A 167 -3.40 -1.18 22.23
C GLY A 167 -3.13 -1.90 20.92
N THR A 168 -3.54 -3.17 20.89
CA THR A 168 -3.46 -4.05 19.72
C THR A 168 -4.85 -4.57 19.40
N LEU A 169 -5.29 -4.36 18.16
CA LEU A 169 -6.57 -4.85 17.65
C LEU A 169 -6.35 -6.17 16.92
N GLU A 170 -6.84 -7.25 17.50
CA GLU A 170 -6.87 -8.59 16.90
C GLU A 170 -8.32 -9.05 16.79
N HIS A 171 -8.68 -9.64 15.65
CA HIS A 171 -9.99 -10.24 15.43
C HIS A 171 -9.90 -11.27 14.30
N PRO A 172 -10.66 -12.38 14.29
CA PRO A 172 -10.62 -13.37 13.22
C PRO A 172 -10.90 -12.82 11.81
N LEU A 173 -11.62 -11.70 11.72
CA LEU A 173 -11.86 -11.01 10.45
C LEU A 173 -10.71 -10.09 10.02
N ILE A 174 -9.76 -9.77 10.88
CA ILE A 174 -8.55 -9.01 10.60
C ILE A 174 -7.40 -10.02 10.44
N HIS A 175 -7.29 -10.62 9.26
CA HIS A 175 -6.39 -11.74 8.99
C HIS A 175 -5.27 -11.39 7.99
N GLY A 176 -5.35 -10.26 7.31
CA GLY A 176 -4.31 -9.74 6.43
C GLY A 176 -4.47 -8.24 6.22
N PRO A 177 -4.51 -7.43 7.30
CA PRO A 177 -4.86 -6.01 7.22
C PRO A 177 -3.92 -5.28 6.28
N ASN A 178 -4.43 -4.66 5.22
CA ASN A 178 -3.62 -3.99 4.22
C ASN A 178 -3.71 -2.46 4.36
N SER A 179 -4.93 -1.90 4.29
CA SER A 179 -5.20 -0.46 4.45
C SER A 179 -6.32 -0.23 5.47
N ILE A 180 -6.35 0.97 6.04
CA ILE A 180 -7.26 1.38 7.10
C ILE A 180 -7.87 2.73 6.70
N ALA A 181 -9.20 2.86 6.79
CA ALA A 181 -9.87 4.14 6.63
C ALA A 181 -10.66 4.49 7.89
N ILE A 182 -10.45 5.71 8.41
CA ILE A 182 -11.16 6.20 9.59
C ILE A 182 -12.54 6.72 9.18
N ILE A 183 -13.59 6.19 9.83
CA ILE A 183 -14.95 6.70 9.67
C ILE A 183 -15.22 7.77 10.73
N ASN A 184 -14.80 7.50 11.97
CA ASN A 184 -14.79 8.41 13.11
C ASN A 184 -13.86 7.85 14.20
N SER A 185 -13.80 8.49 15.37
CA SER A 185 -12.91 8.14 16.49
C SER A 185 -13.08 6.71 17.03
N GLN A 186 -14.16 6.00 16.71
CA GLN A 186 -14.46 4.65 17.21
C GLN A 186 -14.84 3.66 16.09
N GLU A 187 -14.78 4.07 14.83
CA GLU A 187 -15.18 3.21 13.71
C GLU A 187 -14.18 3.33 12.57
N ILE A 188 -13.68 2.18 12.10
CA ILE A 188 -12.74 2.10 10.99
C ILE A 188 -13.18 1.04 9.99
N TYR A 189 -12.78 1.21 8.73
CA TYR A 189 -12.72 0.12 7.77
C TYR A 189 -11.30 -0.42 7.68
N VAL A 190 -11.20 -1.73 7.54
CA VAL A 190 -9.94 -2.45 7.34
C VAL A 190 -10.07 -3.33 6.11
N THR A 191 -9.14 -3.22 5.17
CA THR A 191 -9.04 -4.18 4.06
C THR A 191 -8.19 -5.37 4.46
N ASN A 192 -8.59 -6.57 4.06
CA ASN A 192 -7.71 -7.73 4.03
C ASN A 192 -7.44 -8.09 2.58
N ASP A 193 -6.17 -8.12 2.22
CA ASP A 193 -5.75 -8.32 0.83
C ASP A 193 -6.26 -9.64 0.26
N LYS A 194 -6.08 -10.73 0.99
CA LYS A 194 -6.38 -12.09 0.53
C LYS A 194 -7.07 -12.91 1.60
N PHE A 195 -7.81 -13.92 1.15
CA PHE A 195 -8.27 -14.98 2.04
C PHE A 195 -7.16 -16.01 2.30
N PHE A 196 -6.50 -16.48 1.24
CA PHE A 196 -5.37 -17.39 1.34
C PHE A 196 -4.06 -16.62 1.56
N LEU A 197 -3.60 -16.59 2.80
CA LEU A 197 -2.36 -15.89 3.15
C LEU A 197 -1.13 -16.68 2.69
N ALA A 198 -0.16 -15.99 2.11
CA ALA A 198 1.07 -16.61 1.61
C ALA A 198 1.90 -17.29 2.71
N ARG A 199 1.77 -16.84 3.96
CA ARG A 199 2.44 -17.44 5.14
C ARG A 199 1.99 -18.87 5.42
N TYR A 200 0.77 -19.23 5.02
CA TYR A 200 0.22 -20.58 5.21
C TYR A 200 0.25 -21.39 3.92
N THR A 201 -0.04 -20.77 2.78
CA THR A 201 -0.10 -21.45 1.48
C THR A 201 0.22 -20.51 0.32
N LYS A 202 1.49 -20.51 -0.10
CA LYS A 202 1.94 -19.70 -1.24
C LYS A 202 1.21 -20.03 -2.53
N VAL A 203 0.83 -21.30 -2.74
CA VAL A 203 0.16 -21.74 -3.97
C VAL A 203 -1.25 -21.17 -4.03
N LEU A 204 -2.07 -21.34 -2.99
CA LEU A 204 -3.45 -20.83 -3.00
C LEU A 204 -3.47 -19.29 -3.00
N SER A 205 -2.54 -18.64 -2.30
CA SER A 205 -2.39 -17.18 -2.33
C SER A 205 -2.09 -16.65 -3.73
N LYS A 206 -1.19 -17.32 -4.46
CA LYS A 206 -0.88 -17.00 -5.87
C LYS A 206 -2.05 -17.27 -6.79
N LEU A 207 -2.77 -18.38 -6.61
CA LEU A 207 -3.95 -18.70 -7.42
C LEU A 207 -5.06 -17.66 -7.22
N GLU A 208 -5.35 -17.28 -5.97
CA GLU A 208 -6.30 -16.21 -5.65
C GLU A 208 -5.92 -14.90 -6.35
N THR A 209 -4.63 -14.55 -6.29
CA THR A 209 -4.09 -13.36 -6.96
C THR A 209 -4.24 -13.48 -8.48
N VAL A 210 -3.64 -14.47 -9.13
CA VAL A 210 -3.59 -14.59 -10.60
C VAL A 210 -4.98 -14.70 -11.22
N LEU A 211 -5.88 -15.46 -10.60
CA LEU A 211 -7.25 -15.66 -11.08
C LEU A 211 -8.17 -14.48 -10.71
N ALA A 212 -7.67 -13.52 -9.92
CA ALA A 212 -8.40 -12.35 -9.45
C ALA A 212 -9.74 -12.74 -8.78
N PHE A 213 -9.70 -13.77 -7.93
CA PHE A 213 -10.88 -14.16 -7.15
C PHE A 213 -11.16 -13.09 -6.09
N PRO A 214 -12.42 -12.66 -5.92
CA PRO A 214 -12.78 -11.61 -4.97
C PRO A 214 -12.89 -12.19 -3.56
N LEU A 215 -11.79 -12.76 -3.05
CA LEU A 215 -11.79 -13.42 -1.75
C LEU A 215 -11.28 -12.51 -0.62
N GLY A 216 -10.47 -11.50 -0.94
CA GLY A 216 -10.16 -10.37 -0.07
C GLY A 216 -11.42 -9.66 0.42
N SER A 217 -11.30 -8.91 1.51
CA SER A 217 -12.46 -8.39 2.24
C SER A 217 -12.27 -6.97 2.75
N VAL A 218 -13.38 -6.25 2.92
CA VAL A 218 -13.45 -5.03 3.73
C VAL A 218 -14.23 -5.37 4.98
N VAL A 219 -13.69 -4.99 6.14
CA VAL A 219 -14.28 -5.23 7.45
C VAL A 219 -14.56 -3.88 8.10
N HIS A 220 -15.81 -3.66 8.50
CA HIS A 220 -16.13 -2.60 9.45
C HIS A 220 -15.75 -3.07 10.84
N VAL A 221 -15.02 -2.23 11.57
CA VAL A 221 -14.60 -2.50 12.94
C VAL A 221 -15.10 -1.35 13.80
N LYS A 222 -15.94 -1.67 14.78
CA LYS A 222 -16.33 -0.78 15.86
C LYS A 222 -15.41 -1.02 17.05
N LEU A 223 -14.84 0.06 17.55
CA LEU A 223 -13.93 0.11 18.68
C LEU A 223 -14.69 0.58 19.91
N SER A 224 -14.29 0.07 21.07
CA SER A 224 -14.70 0.62 22.35
C SER A 224 -13.50 0.86 23.24
N ASP A 225 -13.61 1.93 24.02
CA ASP A 225 -12.58 2.34 24.96
C ASP A 225 -12.51 1.35 26.12
N ARG A 226 -11.29 1.03 26.55
CA ARG A 226 -11.01 0.45 27.85
C ARG A 226 -10.45 1.51 28.79
N ASP A 227 -10.44 1.18 30.08
CA ASP A 227 -9.73 1.97 31.09
C ASP A 227 -8.30 2.28 30.61
N GLY A 228 -7.91 3.55 30.72
CA GLY A 228 -6.60 4.04 30.25
C GLY A 228 -6.56 4.48 28.77
N GLY A 229 -7.68 4.45 28.04
CA GLY A 229 -7.76 4.95 26.66
C GLY A 229 -7.23 3.96 25.61
N ALA A 230 -7.20 2.67 25.95
CA ALA A 230 -6.83 1.59 25.05
C ALA A 230 -8.04 1.14 24.21
N PHE A 231 -7.86 0.95 22.91
CA PHE A 231 -8.92 0.43 22.05
C PHE A 231 -8.96 -1.10 22.04
N HIS A 232 -10.18 -1.64 21.93
CA HIS A 232 -10.40 -3.03 21.54
C HIS A 232 -11.55 -3.15 20.55
N VAL A 233 -11.61 -4.29 19.85
CA VAL A 233 -12.68 -4.58 18.90
C VAL A 233 -13.96 -4.93 19.67
N GLU A 234 -14.95 -4.03 19.65
CA GLU A 234 -16.30 -4.28 20.18
C GLU A 234 -17.09 -5.19 19.24
N LYS A 235 -17.05 -4.85 17.95
CA LYS A 235 -17.78 -5.56 16.89
C LYS A 235 -17.02 -5.45 15.58
N ALA A 236 -16.99 -6.53 14.82
CA ALA A 236 -16.48 -6.50 13.46
C ALA A 236 -17.36 -7.33 12.53
N HIS A 237 -17.58 -6.84 11.32
CA HIS A 237 -18.30 -7.58 10.28
C HIS A 237 -17.80 -7.22 8.89
N ARG A 238 -17.83 -8.20 7.99
CA ARG A 238 -17.42 -8.01 6.59
C ARG A 238 -18.51 -7.26 5.84
N VAL A 239 -18.13 -6.16 5.18
CA VAL A 239 -19.05 -5.27 4.46
C VAL A 239 -18.86 -5.30 2.94
N ALA A 240 -17.68 -5.72 2.45
CA ALA A 240 -17.44 -5.90 1.02
C ALA A 240 -16.39 -6.98 0.75
N ARG A 241 -16.24 -7.36 -0.52
CA ARG A 241 -15.17 -8.22 -1.02
C ARG A 241 -14.59 -7.64 -2.30
N ALA A 242 -13.29 -7.81 -2.49
CA ALA A 242 -12.60 -7.42 -3.70
C ALA A 242 -11.47 -8.40 -4.01
N ALA A 243 -11.02 -8.41 -5.26
CA ALA A 243 -9.88 -9.21 -5.68
C ALA A 243 -8.61 -8.47 -5.31
N PHE A 244 -7.94 -8.92 -4.24
CA PHE A 244 -6.81 -8.21 -3.64
C PHE A 244 -7.25 -6.83 -3.15
N ALA A 245 -8.03 -6.81 -2.05
CA ALA A 245 -8.55 -5.58 -1.45
C ALA A 245 -7.38 -4.80 -0.81
N ASN A 246 -7.09 -3.62 -1.33
CA ASN A 246 -5.86 -2.89 -1.00
C ASN A 246 -6.20 -1.54 -0.34
N GLY A 247 -5.74 -0.41 -0.87
CA GLY A 247 -6.13 0.93 -0.41
C GLY A 247 -7.63 1.13 -0.29
N ILE A 248 -8.07 1.75 0.80
CA ILE A 248 -9.46 2.14 1.04
C ILE A 248 -9.49 3.57 1.57
N GLU A 249 -10.39 4.40 1.06
CA GLU A 249 -10.52 5.79 1.49
C GLU A 249 -11.95 6.29 1.45
N LEU A 250 -12.28 7.26 2.31
CA LEU A 250 -13.55 8.00 2.24
C LEU A 250 -13.37 9.21 1.32
N LEU A 251 -14.04 9.22 0.17
CA LEU A 251 -14.05 10.40 -0.72
C LEU A 251 -14.84 11.56 -0.13
N ASN A 252 -15.83 11.23 0.70
CA ASN A 252 -16.66 12.14 1.47
C ASN A 252 -17.39 11.34 2.57
N SER A 253 -18.33 11.97 3.29
CA SER A 253 -19.09 11.34 4.38
C SER A 253 -19.99 10.17 3.98
N THR A 254 -20.16 9.90 2.68
CA THR A 254 -21.09 8.88 2.14
C THR A 254 -20.48 7.99 1.07
N THR A 255 -19.31 8.29 0.54
CA THR A 255 -18.72 7.54 -0.57
C THR A 255 -17.35 6.98 -0.18
N VAL A 256 -17.19 5.66 -0.35
CA VAL A 256 -15.94 4.94 -0.09
C VAL A 256 -15.34 4.48 -1.42
N ALA A 257 -14.05 4.72 -1.61
CA ALA A 257 -13.26 4.18 -2.70
C ALA A 257 -12.43 2.98 -2.20
N LEU A 258 -12.40 1.91 -3.00
CA LEU A 258 -11.66 0.69 -2.69
C LEU A 258 -10.82 0.26 -3.89
N ALA A 259 -9.51 0.09 -3.68
CA ALA A 259 -8.62 -0.50 -4.65
C ALA A 259 -8.80 -2.02 -4.73
N SER A 260 -9.03 -2.51 -5.95
CA SER A 260 -9.05 -3.93 -6.31
C SER A 260 -7.82 -4.19 -7.17
N THR A 261 -6.69 -4.46 -6.52
CA THR A 261 -5.34 -4.47 -7.13
C THR A 261 -5.30 -5.36 -8.36
N THR A 262 -5.70 -6.64 -8.21
CA THR A 262 -5.53 -7.58 -9.32
C THR A 262 -6.55 -7.40 -10.44
N LYS A 263 -7.67 -6.71 -10.18
CA LYS A 263 -8.63 -6.29 -11.22
C LYS A 263 -8.28 -4.95 -11.86
N SER A 264 -7.16 -4.32 -11.46
CA SER A 264 -6.73 -3.01 -11.97
C SER A 264 -7.89 -2.00 -11.96
N SER A 265 -8.62 -1.90 -10.84
CA SER A 265 -9.85 -1.13 -10.76
C SER A 265 -10.04 -0.49 -9.39
N ILE A 266 -10.72 0.65 -9.36
CA ILE A 266 -11.28 1.24 -8.15
C ILE A 266 -12.78 0.97 -8.14
N TYR A 267 -13.29 0.51 -6.99
CA TYR A 267 -14.72 0.33 -6.72
C TYR A 267 -15.18 1.47 -5.83
N LEU A 268 -16.32 2.07 -6.20
CA LEU A 268 -16.99 3.10 -5.42
C LEU A 268 -18.21 2.49 -4.75
N TYR A 269 -18.35 2.74 -3.46
CA TYR A 269 -19.47 2.28 -2.65
C TYR A 269 -20.17 3.47 -2.00
N ASP A 270 -21.49 3.40 -1.91
CA ASP A 270 -22.26 4.23 -0.99
C ASP A 270 -22.19 3.60 0.42
N MET A 271 -21.80 4.39 1.41
CA MET A 271 -21.75 4.00 2.81
C MET A 271 -23.12 4.23 3.46
N ASN A 272 -23.76 3.14 3.86
CA ASN A 272 -25.06 3.19 4.53
C ASN A 272 -24.91 3.67 5.99
N ALA A 273 -26.03 4.05 6.62
CA ALA A 273 -26.04 4.53 8.00
C ALA A 273 -25.52 3.48 9.01
N ASP A 274 -25.71 2.19 8.72
CA ASP A 274 -25.21 1.07 9.52
C ASP A 274 -23.76 0.67 9.17
N ARG A 275 -23.06 1.48 8.38
CA ARG A 275 -21.68 1.28 7.87
C ARG A 275 -21.52 0.09 6.93
N THR A 276 -22.60 -0.52 6.45
CA THR A 276 -22.51 -1.45 5.32
C THR A 276 -22.22 -0.68 4.02
N LEU A 277 -21.67 -1.37 3.02
CA LEU A 277 -21.26 -0.78 1.75
C LEU A 277 -22.13 -1.29 0.59
N THR A 278 -22.78 -0.38 -0.12
CA THR A 278 -23.56 -0.68 -1.33
C THR A 278 -22.71 -0.35 -2.55
N PHE A 279 -22.46 -1.32 -3.44
CA PHE A 279 -21.70 -1.05 -4.66
C PHE A 279 -22.43 -0.02 -5.54
N LYS A 280 -21.73 1.05 -5.91
CA LYS A 280 -22.26 2.12 -6.74
C LYS A 280 -21.75 2.01 -8.17
N SER A 281 -20.42 2.00 -8.33
CA SER A 281 -19.79 1.97 -9.65
C SER A 281 -18.32 1.54 -9.54
N SER A 282 -17.66 1.42 -10.69
CA SER A 282 -16.22 1.14 -10.74
C SER A 282 -15.60 1.76 -11.98
N PHE A 283 -14.31 2.07 -11.91
CA PHE A 283 -13.53 2.44 -13.07
C PHE A 283 -12.22 1.65 -13.14
N ARG A 284 -11.76 1.40 -14.37
CA ARG A 284 -10.55 0.60 -14.64
C ARG A 284 -9.33 1.50 -14.77
N LEU A 285 -8.20 0.98 -14.35
CA LEU A 285 -6.89 1.59 -14.39
C LEU A 285 -5.99 0.87 -15.40
N PRO A 286 -4.97 1.54 -15.96
CA PRO A 286 -3.95 0.90 -16.78
C PRO A 286 -2.86 0.19 -15.95
N PHE A 287 -2.99 0.21 -14.61
CA PHE A 287 -2.07 -0.38 -13.65
C PHE A 287 -2.84 -1.03 -12.49
N MET A 288 -2.16 -1.84 -11.67
CA MET A 288 -2.75 -2.45 -10.48
C MET A 288 -2.66 -1.46 -9.31
N PRO A 289 -3.79 -0.93 -8.79
CA PRO A 289 -3.76 0.06 -7.71
C PRO A 289 -3.28 -0.55 -6.39
N ASP A 290 -2.58 0.25 -5.60
CA ASP A 290 -2.09 -0.06 -4.25
C ASP A 290 -2.82 0.86 -3.25
N ASN A 291 -2.12 1.77 -2.56
CA ASN A 291 -2.75 2.70 -1.63
C ASN A 291 -3.49 3.84 -2.34
N LEU A 292 -4.48 4.34 -1.62
CA LEU A 292 -5.31 5.48 -1.97
C LEU A 292 -5.06 6.60 -0.97
N SER A 293 -5.16 7.85 -1.42
CA SER A 293 -5.29 8.99 -0.51
C SER A 293 -6.25 10.01 -1.10
N VAL A 294 -6.78 10.90 -0.27
CA VAL A 294 -7.76 11.89 -0.69
C VAL A 294 -7.24 13.29 -0.41
N HIS A 295 -7.35 14.16 -1.42
CA HIS A 295 -7.07 15.59 -1.28
C HIS A 295 -8.23 16.39 -1.89
N GLY A 296 -9.00 17.08 -1.04
CA GLY A 296 -10.24 17.74 -1.46
C GLY A 296 -11.25 16.73 -2.04
N ASN A 297 -11.56 16.85 -3.33
CA ASN A 297 -12.43 15.91 -4.06
C ASN A 297 -11.65 14.95 -4.99
N ARG A 298 -10.32 14.95 -4.90
CA ARG A 298 -9.43 14.14 -5.74
C ARG A 298 -9.05 12.88 -4.98
N LEU A 299 -9.19 11.74 -5.65
CA LEU A 299 -8.61 10.48 -5.22
C LEU A 299 -7.24 10.33 -5.87
N LEU A 300 -6.18 10.24 -5.08
CA LEU A 300 -4.84 9.89 -5.54
C LEU A 300 -4.69 8.37 -5.46
N ILE A 301 -4.08 7.79 -6.50
CA ILE A 301 -4.01 6.36 -6.72
C ILE A 301 -2.59 6.04 -7.14
N ALA A 302 -1.83 5.38 -6.28
CA ALA A 302 -0.52 4.82 -6.62
C ALA A 302 -0.65 3.33 -6.97
N GLY A 303 0.34 2.78 -7.67
CA GLY A 303 0.41 1.35 -7.84
C GLY A 303 1.39 0.86 -8.90
N HIS A 304 1.15 -0.37 -9.32
CA HIS A 304 2.14 -1.21 -9.99
C HIS A 304 1.68 -1.54 -11.40
N PRO A 305 2.30 -0.98 -12.45
CA PRO A 305 1.83 -1.21 -13.80
C PRO A 305 2.32 -2.54 -14.39
N HIS A 306 3.32 -3.18 -13.79
CA HIS A 306 3.92 -4.42 -14.31
C HIS A 306 4.33 -5.42 -13.22
N PHE A 307 3.49 -6.43 -12.98
CA PHE A 307 3.70 -7.44 -11.95
C PHE A 307 5.04 -8.20 -12.07
N PRO A 308 5.49 -8.64 -13.27
CA PRO A 308 6.74 -9.42 -13.36
C PRO A 308 7.98 -8.65 -12.90
N SER A 309 8.09 -7.35 -13.23
CA SER A 309 9.21 -6.53 -12.75
C SER A 309 9.10 -6.25 -11.26
N LEU A 310 7.89 -6.00 -10.74
CA LEU A 310 7.66 -5.87 -9.29
C LEU A 310 8.11 -7.14 -8.55
N ALA A 311 7.72 -8.32 -9.02
CA ALA A 311 8.07 -9.59 -8.42
C ALA A 311 9.59 -9.82 -8.42
N LYS A 312 10.26 -9.60 -9.56
CA LYS A 312 11.73 -9.72 -9.66
C LYS A 312 12.45 -8.71 -8.76
N TYR A 313 11.97 -7.46 -8.72
CA TYR A 313 12.55 -6.42 -7.88
C TYR A 313 12.42 -6.79 -6.40
N THR A 314 11.22 -7.20 -5.98
CA THR A 314 10.91 -7.66 -4.60
C THR A 314 11.87 -8.76 -4.14
N VAL A 315 11.94 -9.86 -4.88
CA VAL A 315 12.70 -11.05 -4.43
C VAL A 315 14.22 -10.86 -4.43
N THR A 316 14.73 -9.75 -4.99
CA THR A 316 16.17 -9.47 -5.05
C THR A 316 16.62 -8.43 -4.02
N ARG A 317 15.70 -7.69 -3.37
CA ARG A 317 16.09 -6.59 -2.49
C ARG A 317 16.92 -7.01 -1.28
N HIS A 318 16.62 -8.17 -0.70
CA HIS A 318 17.40 -8.71 0.43
C HIS A 318 18.87 -8.97 0.09
N VAL A 319 19.23 -9.08 -1.19
CA VAL A 319 20.62 -9.14 -1.66
C VAL A 319 21.10 -7.75 -2.05
N CYS A 320 20.34 -7.05 -2.88
CA CYS A 320 20.77 -5.77 -3.45
C CYS A 320 20.98 -4.66 -2.42
N ASN A 321 20.28 -4.72 -1.28
CA ASN A 321 20.38 -3.75 -0.20
C ASN A 321 21.18 -4.25 1.01
N ASP A 322 21.80 -5.42 0.91
CA ASP A 322 22.63 -6.02 1.96
C ASP A 322 24.05 -6.23 1.40
N PRO A 323 25.03 -5.38 1.78
CA PRO A 323 26.40 -5.49 1.27
C PRO A 323 27.04 -6.87 1.50
N ALA A 324 26.70 -7.55 2.60
CA ALA A 324 27.26 -8.86 2.92
C ALA A 324 26.70 -9.96 2.00
N GLU A 325 25.42 -9.87 1.64
CA GLU A 325 24.81 -10.79 0.69
C GLU A 325 25.21 -10.46 -0.76
N LEU A 326 25.32 -9.17 -1.11
CA LEU A 326 25.71 -8.72 -2.44
C LEU A 326 27.10 -9.22 -2.86
N VAL A 327 28.06 -9.28 -1.93
CA VAL A 327 29.41 -9.81 -2.22
C VAL A 327 29.36 -11.26 -2.68
N LYS A 328 28.47 -12.07 -2.09
CA LYS A 328 28.29 -13.50 -2.37
C LYS A 328 27.47 -13.76 -3.64
N ALA A 329 26.77 -12.75 -4.16
CA ALA A 329 25.88 -12.87 -5.30
C ALA A 329 26.63 -13.17 -6.62
N SER A 330 25.93 -13.80 -7.55
CA SER A 330 26.43 -14.04 -8.91
C SER A 330 26.67 -12.73 -9.66
N ALA A 331 27.45 -12.77 -10.74
CA ALA A 331 27.72 -11.59 -11.57
C ALA A 331 26.42 -10.99 -12.15
N GLU A 332 25.51 -11.84 -12.60
CA GLU A 332 24.22 -11.44 -13.16
C GLU A 332 23.33 -10.75 -12.12
N LEU A 333 23.33 -11.23 -10.87
CA LEU A 333 22.56 -10.60 -9.81
C LEU A 333 23.18 -9.27 -9.38
N LYS A 334 24.51 -9.17 -9.31
CA LYS A 334 25.21 -7.90 -9.05
C LYS A 334 24.87 -6.85 -10.09
N GLU A 335 24.90 -7.21 -11.37
CA GLU A 335 24.50 -6.34 -12.47
C GLU A 335 23.01 -5.94 -12.35
N TYR A 336 22.13 -6.88 -12.02
CA TYR A 336 20.72 -6.57 -11.79
C TYR A 336 20.49 -5.67 -10.57
N CYS A 337 21.29 -5.78 -9.50
CA CYS A 337 21.17 -4.89 -8.36
C CYS A 337 21.51 -3.43 -8.70
N GLN A 338 22.38 -3.21 -9.69
CA GLN A 338 22.75 -1.88 -10.17
C GLN A 338 21.72 -1.30 -11.14
N ASN A 339 21.21 -2.13 -12.07
CA ASN A 339 20.43 -1.66 -13.22
C ASN A 339 18.96 -2.10 -13.21
N GLY A 340 18.56 -2.92 -12.23
CA GLY A 340 17.24 -3.52 -12.15
C GLY A 340 16.15 -2.48 -11.95
N LYS A 341 15.22 -2.40 -12.90
CA LYS A 341 14.08 -1.49 -12.87
C LYS A 341 12.82 -2.18 -12.35
N ALA A 342 12.04 -1.45 -11.56
CA ALA A 342 10.62 -1.71 -11.38
C ALA A 342 9.85 -0.47 -11.78
N THR A 343 8.61 -0.67 -12.19
CA THR A 343 7.76 0.37 -12.75
C THR A 343 6.83 0.93 -11.69
N SER A 344 6.42 2.17 -11.89
CA SER A 344 5.53 2.92 -11.02
C SER A 344 4.50 3.66 -11.85
N TRP A 345 3.29 3.79 -11.30
CA TRP A 345 2.23 4.58 -11.89
C TRP A 345 1.42 5.26 -10.78
N VAL A 346 1.29 6.57 -10.88
CA VAL A 346 0.45 7.40 -10.01
C VAL A 346 -0.53 8.18 -10.87
N ALA A 347 -1.79 8.17 -10.46
CA ALA A 347 -2.87 8.91 -11.09
C ALA A 347 -3.73 9.61 -10.04
N GLU A 348 -4.49 10.60 -10.50
CA GLU A 348 -5.61 11.15 -9.75
C GLU A 348 -6.93 10.82 -10.47
N TRP A 349 -8.02 10.85 -9.71
CA TRP A 349 -9.36 10.75 -10.25
C TRP A 349 -10.30 11.74 -9.56
N THR A 350 -11.20 12.33 -10.36
CA THR A 350 -12.37 13.06 -9.86
C THR A 350 -13.61 12.62 -10.63
N GLU A 351 -14.79 12.73 -10.03
CA GLU A 351 -16.04 12.35 -10.68
C GLU A 351 -16.29 13.09 -12.00
N LYS A 352 -15.99 14.40 -12.05
CA LYS A 352 -16.16 15.23 -13.25
C LYS A 352 -15.00 15.11 -14.24
N GLY A 353 -13.76 15.00 -13.74
CA GLY A 353 -12.55 15.07 -14.55
C GLY A 353 -12.01 13.73 -15.04
N GLY A 354 -12.55 12.63 -14.52
CA GLY A 354 -12.05 11.28 -14.82
C GLY A 354 -10.63 11.05 -14.29
N LEU A 355 -9.98 10.01 -14.84
CA LEU A 355 -8.63 9.61 -14.48
C LEU A 355 -7.59 10.47 -15.22
N LYS A 356 -6.60 10.99 -14.49
CA LYS A 356 -5.46 11.72 -15.06
C LYS A 356 -4.17 11.21 -14.44
N ASN A 357 -3.13 11.04 -15.25
CA ASN A 357 -1.83 10.59 -14.74
C ASN A 357 -1.13 11.74 -13.99
N ILE A 358 -0.32 11.37 -13.00
CA ILE A 358 0.60 12.27 -12.28
C ILE A 358 2.03 11.85 -12.57
N TYR A 359 2.35 10.55 -12.44
CA TYR A 359 3.67 10.00 -12.64
C TYR A 359 3.59 8.61 -13.28
N ILE A 360 4.44 8.35 -14.27
CA ILE A 360 4.65 7.04 -14.87
C ILE A 360 6.14 6.92 -15.18
N GLY A 361 6.80 5.92 -14.62
CA GLY A 361 8.23 5.78 -14.83
C GLY A 361 8.88 4.62 -14.12
N THR A 362 10.21 4.58 -14.24
CA THR A 362 11.09 3.60 -13.59
C THR A 362 12.16 4.27 -12.71
N GLU A 363 12.21 5.61 -12.69
CA GLU A 363 13.15 6.38 -11.88
C GLU A 363 12.88 6.15 -10.38
N TYR A 364 11.63 6.28 -9.96
CA TYR A 364 11.18 5.88 -8.63
C TYR A 364 10.40 4.57 -8.72
N PRO A 365 10.90 3.46 -8.15
CA PRO A 365 10.35 2.12 -8.35
C PRO A 365 9.20 1.80 -7.39
N THR A 366 8.27 0.95 -7.81
CA THR A 366 7.27 0.32 -6.91
C THR A 366 6.42 1.31 -6.11
N SER A 367 5.95 2.40 -6.74
CA SER A 367 5.07 3.37 -6.07
C SER A 367 3.90 2.68 -5.36
N ALA A 368 3.75 2.98 -4.07
CA ALA A 368 2.75 2.37 -3.21
C ALA A 368 1.73 3.40 -2.73
N THR A 369 2.18 4.60 -2.34
CA THR A 369 1.32 5.73 -1.93
C THR A 369 1.67 6.99 -2.67
N ALA A 370 0.66 7.81 -2.96
CA ALA A 370 0.84 9.18 -3.42
C ALA A 370 -0.03 10.10 -2.56
N ALA A 371 0.51 11.23 -2.14
CA ALA A 371 -0.19 12.27 -1.37
C ALA A 371 0.21 13.65 -1.89
N TRP A 372 -0.68 14.64 -1.77
CA TRP A 372 -0.44 15.98 -2.32
C TRP A 372 -1.08 17.09 -1.48
N ASP A 373 -0.26 18.06 -1.07
CA ASP A 373 -0.64 19.27 -0.38
C ASP A 373 -0.67 20.39 -1.42
N SER A 374 -1.82 20.56 -2.07
CA SER A 374 -1.95 21.58 -3.11
C SER A 374 -1.77 23.00 -2.58
N THR A 375 -2.03 23.23 -1.28
CA THR A 375 -1.86 24.56 -0.66
C THR A 375 -0.40 24.98 -0.60
N ARG A 376 0.51 24.00 -0.48
CA ARG A 376 1.96 24.22 -0.49
C ARG A 376 2.62 23.83 -1.82
N GLY A 377 1.84 23.28 -2.76
CA GLY A 377 2.36 22.75 -4.02
C GLY A 377 3.28 21.53 -3.84
N VAL A 378 3.23 20.83 -2.71
CA VAL A 378 4.16 19.73 -2.40
C VAL A 378 3.44 18.40 -2.49
N GLY A 379 4.00 17.44 -3.23
CA GLY A 379 3.51 16.07 -3.20
C GLY A 379 4.61 15.04 -3.05
N ILE A 380 4.19 13.86 -2.59
CA ILE A 380 5.07 12.76 -2.21
C ILE A 380 4.56 11.48 -2.87
N ILE A 381 5.47 10.71 -3.46
CA ILE A 381 5.27 9.31 -3.83
C ILE A 381 6.19 8.47 -2.94
N SER A 382 5.59 7.55 -2.17
CA SER A 382 6.30 6.53 -1.41
C SER A 382 6.26 5.19 -2.14
N GLY A 383 7.08 4.22 -1.74
CA GLY A 383 7.27 3.00 -2.50
C GLY A 383 7.46 1.75 -1.64
N LEU A 384 6.89 0.64 -2.12
CA LEU A 384 6.88 -0.66 -1.44
C LEU A 384 8.30 -1.18 -1.14
N TYR A 385 9.24 -0.97 -2.07
CA TYR A 385 10.64 -1.36 -1.97
C TYR A 385 11.61 -0.25 -2.42
N ALA A 386 11.12 0.98 -2.55
CA ALA A 386 11.91 2.12 -2.98
C ALA A 386 12.83 2.61 -1.87
N LYS A 387 13.95 3.23 -2.24
CA LYS A 387 14.75 4.06 -1.35
C LYS A 387 14.23 5.49 -1.40
N GLY A 388 14.08 6.12 -0.24
CA GLY A 388 13.62 7.50 -0.15
C GLY A 388 12.18 7.71 -0.62
N LEU A 389 11.85 8.96 -0.92
CA LEU A 389 10.56 9.42 -1.41
C LEU A 389 10.77 10.22 -2.70
N LEU A 390 9.94 10.03 -3.72
CA LEU A 390 9.89 11.00 -4.82
C LEU A 390 9.04 12.17 -4.33
N VAL A 391 9.66 13.35 -4.24
CA VAL A 391 9.01 14.59 -3.80
C VAL A 391 8.99 15.54 -4.97
N TRP A 392 7.82 16.09 -5.29
CA TRP A 392 7.67 17.17 -6.26
C TRP A 392 7.19 18.45 -5.59
N ARG A 393 7.61 19.58 -6.16
CA ARG A 393 7.24 20.92 -5.66
C ARG A 393 6.85 21.78 -6.85
N ASP A 394 5.56 21.99 -7.01
CA ASP A 394 4.97 22.86 -8.01
C ASP A 394 4.72 24.25 -7.40
N SER A 395 4.68 25.28 -8.25
CA SER A 395 4.23 26.60 -7.80
C SER A 395 2.74 26.51 -7.43
N PRO A 396 2.25 27.16 -6.36
CA PRO A 396 0.84 27.10 -5.94
C PRO A 396 -0.19 27.56 -6.99
N GLU A 397 0.25 28.07 -8.13
CA GLU A 397 -0.57 28.64 -9.21
C GLU A 397 -0.87 27.64 -10.36
N HIS A 398 -0.53 26.35 -10.22
CA HIS A 398 -0.82 25.27 -11.18
C HIS A 398 -1.63 24.14 -10.54
#